data_AF-A0A7W5AAB2-F1
#
_entry.id   AF-A0A7W5AAB2-F1
#
_cell.length_a   1.000
_cell.length_b   1.000
_cell.length_c   1.000
_cell.angle_alpha   90.00
_cell.angle_beta   90.00
_cell.angle_gamma   90.00
#
_symmetry.space_group_name_H-M   'P 1'
#
loop_
_entity.id
_entity.type
_entity.pdbx_description
1 polymer ?
#
loop_
_entity_poly.entity_id
_entity_poly.type
_entity_poly.pdbx_seq_one_letter_code
_entity_poly.pdbx_strand_id
1 'polypeptide(L)' 'MGTIDSATITLTCPSCGKAESDRVLDKGSGWSGSHWQAPTFRQFDVTLTGNAKDEYVVAGTCPQCQVTATVAVQYGT' A
#
# COMPACT_ATOMS: atom_id res chain seq x y z
N MET A 1 14.58 21.26 -3.14
CA MET A 1 14.65 20.09 -2.23
C MET A 1 13.22 19.71 -1.95
N GLY A 2 12.69 18.73 -2.69
CA GLY A 2 11.30 18.28 -2.53
C GLY A 2 11.26 17.22 -1.43
N THR A 3 10.40 17.40 -0.44
CA THR A 3 9.98 16.35 0.48
C THR A 3 9.43 15.21 -0.37
N ILE A 4 10.05 14.04 -0.27
CA ILE A 4 9.54 12.83 -0.89
C ILE A 4 8.61 12.23 0.14
N ASP A 5 7.33 12.58 0.06
CA ASP A 5 6.32 11.91 0.86
C ASP A 5 6.33 10.42 0.47
N SER A 6 6.44 9.55 1.45
CA SER A 6 6.39 8.10 1.21
C SER A 6 5.40 7.47 2.16
N ALA A 7 4.66 6.46 1.71
CA ALA A 7 3.73 5.71 2.54
C ALA A 7 4.17 4.25 2.58
N THR A 8 4.51 3.74 3.77
CA THR A 8 4.71 2.31 3.98
C THR A 8 3.37 1.69 4.39
N ILE A 9 2.88 0.76 3.57
CA ILE A 9 1.64 0.04 3.82
C ILE A 9 2.00 -1.37 4.26
N THR A 10 1.50 -1.77 5.43
CA THR A 10 1.72 -3.09 6.02
C THR A 10 0.40 -3.82 6.15
N LEU A 11 0.31 -5.00 5.56
CA LEU A 11 -0.80 -5.93 5.68
C LEU A 11 -0.43 -7.02 6.67
N THR A 12 -1.27 -7.23 7.69
CA THR A 12 -1.06 -8.30 8.67
C THR A 12 -2.30 -9.18 8.77
N CYS A 13 -2.14 -10.50 8.64
CA CYS A 13 -3.22 -11.45 8.87
C CYS A 13 -3.40 -11.67 10.38
N PRO A 14 -4.57 -11.34 10.97
CA PRO A 14 -4.81 -11.57 12.39
C PRO A 14 -4.95 -13.05 12.76
N SER A 15 -5.20 -13.94 11.79
CA SER A 15 -5.44 -15.37 12.04
C SER A 15 -4.16 -16.21 12.00
N CYS A 16 -3.25 -15.96 11.05
CA CYS A 16 -2.00 -16.73 10.91
C CYS A 16 -0.72 -15.94 11.18
N GLY A 17 -0.82 -14.63 11.46
CA GLY A 17 0.33 -13.78 11.75
C GLY A 17 1.24 -13.46 10.57
N LYS A 18 0.87 -13.84 9.34
CA LYS A 18 1.60 -13.41 8.13
C LYS A 18 1.54 -11.89 8.01
N ALA A 19 2.65 -11.27 7.67
CA ALA A 19 2.71 -9.84 7.40
C ALA A 19 3.50 -9.57 6.11
N GLU A 20 3.03 -8.62 5.33
CA GLU A 20 3.71 -8.13 4.12
C GLU A 20 3.66 -6.61 4.13
N SER A 21 4.78 -5.97 3.84
CA SER A 21 4.90 -4.51 3.83
C SER A 21 5.47 -4.04 2.52
N ASP A 22 4.84 -3.04 1.91
CA ASP A 22 5.33 -2.39 0.70
C ASP A 22 5.43 -0.87 0.90
N ARG A 23 6.39 -0.25 0.21
CA ARG A 23 6.65 1.18 0.32
C ARG A 23 6.24 1.88 -0.97
N VAL A 24 5.22 2.71 -0.86
CA VAL A 24 4.81 3.64 -1.90
C VAL A 24 5.61 4.93 -1.76
N LEU A 25 6.14 5.42 -2.88
CA LEU A 25 6.78 6.73 -2.96
C LEU A 25 5.83 7.68 -3.69
N ASP A 26 5.56 8.85 -3.10
CA ASP A 26 5.01 9.98 -3.84
C ASP A 26 6.17 10.64 -4.59
N LYS A 27 6.26 10.34 -5.87
CA LYS A 27 7.19 11.04 -6.75
C LYS A 27 6.54 12.36 -7.15
N GLY A 28 6.51 13.31 -6.22
CA GLY A 28 6.18 14.72 -6.47
C GLY A 28 7.21 15.35 -7.41
N SER A 29 7.06 15.09 -8.71
CA SER A 29 7.95 15.61 -9.73
C SER A 29 7.44 17.00 -10.10
N GLY A 30 8.15 18.04 -9.69
CA GLY A 30 7.71 19.44 -9.72
C GLY A 30 7.26 20.04 -11.07
N TRP A 31 7.10 19.26 -12.13
CA TRP A 31 6.67 19.68 -13.47
C TRP A 31 5.60 18.78 -14.13
N SER A 32 5.19 17.66 -13.50
CA SER A 32 4.09 16.83 -14.03
C SER A 32 3.55 15.96 -12.90
N GLY A 33 2.22 15.96 -12.73
CA GLY A 33 1.49 15.62 -11.51
C GLY A 33 2.00 14.43 -10.68
N SER A 34 1.88 14.59 -9.35
CA SER A 34 2.11 13.56 -8.34
C SER A 34 1.58 12.21 -8.81
N HIS A 35 2.45 11.20 -8.82
CA HIS A 35 2.08 9.82 -9.09
C HIS A 35 2.50 9.01 -7.87
N TRP A 36 1.50 8.53 -7.14
CA TRP A 36 1.71 7.48 -6.15
C TRP A 36 1.93 6.18 -6.91
N GLN A 37 3.06 5.50 -6.69
CA GLN A 37 3.25 4.16 -7.26
C GLN A 37 2.30 3.18 -6.58
N ALA A 38 1.55 2.40 -7.36
CA ALA A 38 0.67 1.38 -6.80
C ALA A 38 1.47 0.37 -5.96
N PRO A 39 1.09 0.11 -4.70
CA PRO A 39 1.73 -0.90 -3.88
C PRO A 39 1.40 -2.30 -4.40
N THR A 40 2.39 -3.18 -4.41
CA THR A 40 2.27 -4.57 -4.87
C THR A 40 2.48 -5.54 -3.72
N PHE A 41 1.41 -6.26 -3.37
CA PHE A 41 1.44 -7.34 -2.39
C PHE A 41 1.36 -8.69 -3.10
N ARG A 42 2.20 -9.64 -2.71
CA ARG A 42 2.27 -10.98 -3.32
C ARG A 42 1.71 -12.07 -2.42
N GLN A 43 1.71 -11.83 -1.11
CA GLN A 43 1.26 -12.80 -0.11
C GLN A 43 -0.22 -12.59 0.28
N PHE A 44 -0.81 -11.48 -0.14
CA PHE A 44 -2.19 -11.11 0.14
C PHE A 44 -2.91 -10.74 -1.15
N ASP A 45 -4.16 -11.17 -1.27
CA ASP A 45 -5.07 -10.69 -2.32
C ASP A 45 -5.54 -9.29 -1.93
N VAL A 46 -4.92 -8.28 -2.54
CA VAL A 46 -5.23 -6.87 -2.26
C VAL A 46 -6.18 -6.30 -3.29
N THR A 47 -7.18 -5.60 -2.79
CA THR A 47 -8.05 -4.77 -3.60
C THR A 47 -7.52 -3.34 -3.53
N LEU A 48 -6.92 -2.90 -4.64
CA LEU A 48 -6.57 -1.51 -4.86
C LEU A 48 -7.80 -0.77 -5.38
N THR A 49 -8.06 0.43 -4.86
CA THR A 49 -9.03 1.36 -5.43
C THR A 49 -8.35 2.67 -5.73
N GLY A 50 -8.73 3.29 -6.83
CA GLY A 50 -8.10 4.52 -7.28
C GLY A 50 -8.09 4.61 -8.79
N ASN A 51 -7.70 5.77 -9.29
CA ASN A 51 -7.28 5.90 -10.68
C ASN A 51 -5.82 5.48 -10.78
N ALA A 52 -5.32 5.13 -11.97
CA ALA A 52 -3.94 4.71 -12.22
C ALA A 52 -2.82 5.66 -11.73
N LYS A 53 -3.19 6.81 -11.15
CA LYS A 53 -2.30 7.82 -10.55
C LYS A 53 -2.30 7.84 -9.02
N ASP A 54 -3.37 7.33 -8.41
CA ASP A 54 -3.67 7.42 -6.98
C ASP A 54 -4.35 6.11 -6.52
N GLU A 55 -3.63 4.98 -6.63
CA GLU A 55 -4.11 3.67 -6.16
C GLU A 55 -3.86 3.51 -4.65
N TYR A 56 -4.94 3.31 -3.90
CA TYR A 56 -4.93 3.08 -2.46
C TYR A 56 -5.36 1.65 -2.15
N VAL A 57 -4.71 1.03 -1.17
CA VAL A 57 -5.11 -0.29 -0.66
C VAL A 57 -6.38 -0.14 0.18
N VAL A 58 -7.48 -0.74 -0.26
CA VAL A 58 -8.76 -0.71 0.47
C VAL A 58 -8.88 -1.88 1.41
N ALA A 59 -8.45 -3.06 0.95
CA ALA A 59 -8.54 -4.29 1.70
C ALA A 59 -7.47 -5.26 1.22
N GLY A 60 -6.95 -6.07 2.14
CA GLY A 60 -6.18 -7.26 1.82
C GLY A 60 -6.92 -8.48 2.36
N THR A 61 -6.96 -9.57 1.62
CA THR A 61 -7.50 -10.86 2.07
C THR A 61 -6.36 -11.86 2.13
N CYS A 62 -6.25 -12.57 3.26
CA CYS A 62 -5.26 -13.63 3.38
C CYS A 62 -5.77 -14.87 2.62
N PRO A 63 -5.10 -15.35 1.56
CA PRO A 63 -5.57 -16.51 0.80
C PRO A 63 -5.60 -17.79 1.65
N GLN A 64 -4.73 -17.89 2.65
CA GLN A 64 -4.62 -19.06 3.52
C GLN A 64 -5.71 -19.12 4.60
N CYS A 65 -6.12 -17.97 5.14
CA CYS A 65 -7.10 -17.90 6.23
C CYS A 65 -8.48 -17.44 5.76
N GLN A 66 -8.59 -16.91 4.53
CA GLN A 66 -9.79 -16.30 3.97
C GLN A 66 -10.37 -15.19 4.88
N VAL A 67 -9.50 -14.52 5.66
CA VAL A 67 -9.87 -13.39 6.52
C VAL A 67 -9.28 -12.10 5.98
N THR A 68 -9.96 -11.00 6.29
CA THR A 68 -9.48 -9.65 6.01
C THR A 68 -8.21 -9.38 6.82
N ALA A 69 -7.14 -9.00 6.13
CA ALA A 69 -5.89 -8.55 6.72
C ALA A 69 -6.07 -7.12 7.27
N THR A 70 -5.42 -6.85 8.39
CA THR A 70 -5.32 -5.51 8.96
C THR A 70 -4.36 -4.68 8.12
N VAL A 71 -4.84 -3.54 7.62
CA VAL A 71 -4.04 -2.59 6.83
C VAL A 71 -3.53 -1.49 7.76
N ALA A 72 -2.21 -1.33 7.85
CA ALA A 72 -1.57 -0.24 8.56
C ALA A 72 -0.80 0.63 7.56
N VAL A 73 -1.14 1.91 7.47
CA VAL A 73 -0.46 2.87 6.60
C VAL A 73 0.36 3.81 7.46
N GLN A 74 1.66 3.89 7.19
CA GLN A 74 2.59 4.81 7.83
C GLN A 74 3.10 5.81 6.80
N TYR A 75 2.80 7.09 7.01
CA TYR A 75 3.29 8.18 6.18
C TYR A 75 4.64 8.66 6.73
N GLY A 76 5.68 8.60 5.90
CA GLY A 76 7.01 9.15 6.13
C GLY A 76 7.19 10.45 5.35
N THR A 77 7.76 11.45 6.04
CA THR A 77 8.10 12.79 5.52
C THR A 77 9.55 12.89 5.09
#